data_AF-A0A1I3VMX8-F1
#
_entry.id   AF-A0A1I3VMX8-F1
#
_cell.length_a   1.000
_cell.length_b   1.000
_cell.length_c   1.000
_cell.angle_alpha   90.00
_cell.angle_beta   90.00
_cell.angle_gamma   90.00
#
_symmetry.space_group_name_H-M   'P 1'
#
loop_
_entity.id
_entity.type
_entity.pdbx_description
1 polymer ?
#
loop_
_entity_poly.entity_id
_entity_poly.type
_entity_poly.pdbx_seq_one_letter_code
_entity_poly.pdbx_strand_id
1 'polypeptide(L)'
;MTRTSLVIRLVFAICLLAASVNHVIAVVQHGVLWDYGFGSRAPLASRIYWSALTLLDPLAIVLLFVRPRAGIVLTVLIIVSDVVHNTYYVAMADLWTAPFYLSQVVFLVFVLAVAPLAWRRQAAAQQ
;
A
#
# COMPACT_ATOMS: atom_id res chain seq x y z
N MET A 1 2.43 -7.24 23.35
CA MET A 1 2.27 -6.13 22.37
C MET A 1 1.39 -5.06 22.98
N THR A 2 1.74 -3.77 22.89
CA THR A 2 0.87 -2.70 23.41
C THR A 2 -0.41 -2.59 22.56
N ARG A 3 -1.55 -2.31 23.21
CA ARG A 3 -2.86 -2.17 22.52
C ARG A 3 -2.78 -1.17 21.35
N THR A 4 -2.07 -0.06 21.52
CA THR A 4 -1.89 0.94 20.45
C THR A 4 -1.11 0.41 19.25
N SER A 5 -0.03 -0.35 19.45
CA SER A 5 0.74 -0.91 18.32
C SER A 5 -0.08 -1.94 17.54
N LEU A 6 -0.97 -2.68 18.22
CA LEU A 6 -1.90 -3.58 17.53
C LEU A 6 -2.94 -2.79 16.72
N VAL A 7 -3.56 -1.77 17.30
CA VAL A 7 -4.55 -0.92 16.61
C VAL A 7 -3.97 -0.28 15.36
N ILE A 8 -2.77 0.30 15.44
CA ILE A 8 -2.12 0.91 14.27
C ILE A 8 -1.93 -0.11 13.13
N ARG A 9 -1.45 -1.32 13.47
CA ARG A 9 -1.23 -2.36 12.46
C ARG A 9 -2.52 -2.93 11.89
N LEU A 10 -3.60 -2.97 12.68
CA LEU A 10 -4.93 -3.31 12.16
C LEU A 10 -5.41 -2.28 11.15
N VAL A 11 -5.23 -0.98 11.43
CA VAL A 11 -5.58 0.08 10.47
C VAL A 11 -4.76 -0.07 9.19
N PHE A 12 -3.44 -0.29 9.30
CA PHE A 12 -2.59 -0.55 8.13
C PHE A 12 -3.07 -1.76 7.33
N ALA A 13 -3.41 -2.86 8.01
CA ALA A 13 -3.87 -4.08 7.37
C ALA A 13 -5.20 -3.88 6.62
N ILE A 14 -6.14 -3.12 7.19
CA ILE A 14 -7.43 -2.81 6.56
C ILE A 14 -7.21 -1.97 5.29
N CYS A 15 -6.35 -0.95 5.35
CA CYS A 15 -6.04 -0.12 4.19
C CYS A 15 -5.37 -0.93 3.06
N LEU A 16 -4.38 -1.76 3.40
CA LEU A 16 -3.73 -2.66 2.43
C LEU A 16 -4.70 -3.70 1.88
N LEU A 17 -5.64 -4.21 2.68
CA LEU A 17 -6.63 -5.16 2.20
C LEU A 17 -7.57 -4.51 1.19
N ALA A 18 -8.03 -3.29 1.45
CA ALA A 18 -8.85 -2.54 0.50
C ALA A 18 -8.12 -2.27 -0.82
N ALA A 19 -6.83 -1.90 -0.77
CA ALA A 19 -5.99 -1.75 -1.95
C ALA A 19 -5.82 -3.08 -2.71
N SER A 20 -5.48 -4.15 -2.00
CA SER A 20 -5.33 -5.50 -2.56
C SER A 20 -6.59 -5.98 -3.26
N VAL A 21 -7.77 -5.76 -2.67
CA VAL A 21 -9.06 -6.10 -3.30
C VAL A 21 -9.23 -5.38 -4.63
N ASN A 22 -8.88 -4.09 -4.73
CA ASN A 22 -8.93 -3.37 -6.00
C ASN A 22 -7.99 -3.99 -7.05
N HIS A 23 -6.78 -4.40 -6.66
CA HIS A 23 -5.84 -5.08 -7.56
C HIS A 23 -6.35 -6.46 -7.99
N VAL A 24 -6.92 -7.24 -7.07
CA VAL A 24 -7.55 -8.54 -7.40
C VAL A 24 -8.70 -8.35 -8.38
N ILE A 25 -9.59 -7.38 -8.14
CA ILE A 25 -10.69 -7.07 -9.05
C ILE A 25 -10.15 -6.71 -10.44
N ALA A 26 -9.14 -5.84 -10.51
CA ALA A 26 -8.48 -5.47 -11.76
C ALA A 26 -7.91 -6.68 -12.50
N VAL A 27 -7.19 -7.56 -11.80
CA VAL A 27 -6.62 -8.79 -12.38
C VAL A 27 -7.72 -9.74 -12.86
N VAL A 28 -8.82 -9.89 -12.12
CA VAL A 28 -9.94 -10.75 -12.50
C VAL A 28 -10.67 -10.21 -13.73
N GLN A 29 -10.86 -8.90 -13.81
CA GLN A 29 -11.62 -8.25 -14.89
C GLN A 29 -10.81 -8.06 -16.18
N HIS A 30 -9.52 -7.76 -16.06
CA HIS A 30 -8.69 -7.33 -17.18
C HIS A 30 -7.45 -8.21 -17.42
N GLY A 31 -7.20 -9.18 -16.54
CA GLY A 31 -6.02 -10.04 -16.57
C GLY A 31 -4.82 -9.43 -15.84
N VAL A 32 -3.80 -10.28 -15.64
CA VAL A 32 -2.50 -9.85 -15.11
C VAL A 32 -1.85 -8.89 -16.11
N LEU A 33 -1.07 -7.92 -15.61
CA LEU A 33 -0.46 -6.86 -16.40
C LEU A 33 -1.49 -5.95 -17.06
N TRP A 34 -2.64 -5.67 -16.47
CA TRP A 34 -3.52 -4.63 -17.01
C TRP A 34 -2.82 -3.25 -16.98
N ASP A 35 -3.12 -2.40 -17.96
CA ASP A 35 -2.54 -1.06 -18.13
C ASP A 35 -3.36 0.06 -17.49
N TYR A 36 -4.44 -0.29 -16.78
CA TYR A 36 -5.35 0.66 -16.13
C TYR A 36 -5.93 1.72 -17.09
N GLY A 37 -6.05 1.40 -18.39
CA GLY A 37 -6.59 2.30 -19.40
C GLY A 37 -5.58 3.31 -19.94
N PHE A 38 -4.32 3.26 -19.52
CA PHE A 38 -3.27 4.16 -20.02
C PHE A 38 -2.70 3.74 -21.38
N GLY A 39 -2.95 2.51 -21.83
CA GLY A 39 -2.52 2.00 -23.12
C GLY A 39 -1.00 2.06 -23.29
N SER A 40 -0.54 2.60 -24.41
CA SER A 40 0.90 2.76 -24.71
C SER A 40 1.66 3.64 -23.73
N ARG A 41 0.97 4.42 -22.90
CA ARG A 41 1.57 5.28 -21.87
C ARG A 41 1.94 4.52 -20.59
N ALA A 42 1.45 3.29 -20.41
CA ALA A 42 1.86 2.42 -19.31
C ALA A 42 2.94 1.43 -19.77
N PRO A 43 4.22 1.70 -19.52
CA PRO A 43 5.28 0.75 -19.80
C PRO A 43 5.08 -0.56 -19.03
N LEU A 44 5.68 -1.64 -19.53
CA LEU A 44 5.61 -2.96 -18.92
C LEU A 44 5.97 -2.94 -17.42
N ALA A 45 6.95 -2.11 -17.02
CA ALA A 45 7.34 -1.96 -15.62
C ALA A 45 6.18 -1.51 -14.71
N SER A 46 5.34 -0.58 -15.15
CA SER A 46 4.16 -0.16 -14.38
C SER A 46 3.10 -1.23 -14.31
N ARG A 47 2.88 -1.96 -15.41
CA ARG A 47 1.93 -3.08 -15.46
C ARG A 47 2.34 -4.22 -14.53
N ILE A 48 3.64 -4.50 -14.45
CA ILE A 48 4.23 -5.44 -13.48
C ILE A 48 4.05 -4.90 -12.06
N TYR A 49 4.37 -3.62 -11.84
CA TYR A 49 4.26 -2.98 -10.54
C TYR A 49 2.85 -3.11 -9.96
N TRP A 50 1.81 -2.66 -10.69
CA TRP A 50 0.43 -2.75 -10.24
C TRP A 50 -0.02 -4.20 -10.03
N SER A 51 0.42 -5.14 -10.87
CA SER A 51 0.10 -6.56 -10.70
C SER A 51 0.76 -7.14 -9.44
N ALA A 52 1.99 -6.72 -9.13
CA ALA A 52 2.73 -7.18 -7.96
C ALA A 52 2.08 -6.75 -6.64
N LEU A 53 1.39 -5.60 -6.61
CA LEU A 53 0.65 -5.13 -5.43
C LEU A 53 -0.43 -6.12 -4.97
N THR A 54 -1.02 -6.88 -5.91
CA THR A 54 -1.93 -8.01 -5.61
C THR A 54 -1.32 -9.01 -4.60
N LEU A 55 0.01 -9.17 -4.61
CA LEU A 55 0.74 -10.08 -3.72
C LEU A 55 1.45 -9.36 -2.58
N LEU A 56 2.03 -8.18 -2.85
CA LEU A 56 2.81 -7.42 -1.87
C LEU A 56 1.93 -6.90 -0.73
N ASP A 57 0.69 -6.48 -1.02
CA ASP A 57 -0.24 -5.99 0.01
C ASP A 57 -0.62 -7.10 1.01
N PRO A 58 -1.10 -8.29 0.59
CA PRO A 58 -1.33 -9.42 1.50
C PRO A 58 -0.08 -9.85 2.26
N LEU A 59 1.09 -9.83 1.61
CA LEU A 59 2.35 -10.16 2.27
C LEU A 59 2.65 -9.17 3.40
N ALA A 60 2.49 -7.86 3.16
CA ALA A 60 2.64 -6.84 4.18
C ALA A 60 1.65 -7.05 5.33
N ILE A 61 0.38 -7.36 5.04
CA ILE A 61 -0.63 -7.70 6.05
C ILE A 61 -0.16 -8.87 6.92
N VAL A 62 0.25 -9.98 6.32
CA VAL A 62 0.75 -11.15 7.08
C VAL A 62 1.96 -10.77 7.94
N LEU A 63 2.91 -10.03 7.38
CA LEU A 63 4.10 -9.60 8.11
C LEU A 63 3.78 -8.63 9.25
N LEU A 64 2.76 -7.78 9.14
CA LEU A 64 2.34 -6.90 10.25
C LEU A 64 2.00 -7.70 11.51
N PHE A 65 1.54 -8.94 11.39
CA PHE A 65 1.20 -9.80 12.52
C PHE A 65 2.31 -10.80 12.88
N VAL A 66 2.95 -11.43 11.90
CA VAL A 66 3.95 -12.48 12.13
C VAL A 66 5.35 -11.91 12.40
N ARG A 67 5.76 -10.86 11.67
CA ARG A 67 7.05 -10.17 11.84
C ARG A 67 6.84 -8.65 11.81
N PRO A 68 6.28 -8.06 12.88
CA PRO A 68 5.68 -6.72 12.80
C PRO A 68 6.62 -5.61 12.33
N ARG A 69 7.92 -5.70 12.63
CA ARG A 69 8.95 -4.79 12.11
C ARG A 69 9.05 -4.88 10.57
N ALA A 70 9.20 -6.09 10.04
CA ALA A 70 9.25 -6.30 8.60
C ALA A 70 7.93 -5.86 7.93
N GLY A 71 6.79 -6.11 8.58
CA GLY A 71 5.48 -5.63 8.11
C GLY A 71 5.40 -4.12 8.00
N ILE A 72 5.79 -3.39 9.05
CA ILE A 72 5.80 -1.91 9.04
C ILE A 72 6.72 -1.37 7.94
N VAL A 73 7.93 -1.93 7.80
CA VAL A 73 8.88 -1.52 6.75
C VAL A 73 8.27 -1.76 5.37
N LEU A 74 7.72 -2.94 5.12
CA LEU A 74 7.11 -3.25 3.83
C LEU A 74 5.91 -2.36 3.53
N THR A 75 5.04 -2.08 4.52
CA THR A 75 3.93 -1.12 4.37
C THR A 75 4.43 0.26 3.95
N VAL A 76 5.48 0.78 4.59
CA VAL A 76 6.08 2.09 4.24
C VAL A 76 6.61 2.05 2.81
N LEU A 77 7.36 1.01 2.44
CA LEU A 77 7.92 0.88 1.09
C LEU A 77 6.82 0.83 0.01
N ILE A 78 5.78 0.03 0.24
CA ILE A 78 4.62 -0.06 -0.66
C ILE A 78 4.00 1.32 -0.82
N ILE A 79 3.53 1.95 0.27
CA ILE A 79 2.72 3.17 0.16
C ILE A 79 3.52 4.37 -0.37
N VAL A 80 4.82 4.46 -0.04
CA VAL A 80 5.69 5.50 -0.60
C VAL A 80 5.88 5.28 -2.09
N SER A 81 6.22 4.05 -2.51
CA SER A 81 6.41 3.75 -3.93
C SER A 81 5.11 3.92 -4.73
N ASP A 82 3.96 3.54 -4.16
CA ASP A 82 2.67 3.58 -4.83
C ASP A 82 2.22 5.01 -5.10
N VAL A 83 2.30 5.87 -4.08
CA VAL A 83 2.00 7.30 -4.25
C VAL A 83 2.94 7.93 -5.26
N VAL A 84 4.25 7.72 -5.15
CA VAL A 84 5.21 8.28 -6.11
C VAL A 84 4.91 7.80 -7.54
N HIS A 85 4.65 6.50 -7.72
CA HIS A 85 4.36 5.92 -9.02
C HIS A 85 3.05 6.48 -9.61
N ASN A 86 2.00 6.52 -8.81
CA ASN A 86 0.68 6.96 -9.25
C ASN A 86 0.59 8.48 -9.42
N THR A 87 1.37 9.29 -8.70
CA THR A 87 1.44 10.75 -8.92
C THR A 87 1.81 11.08 -10.37
N TYR A 88 2.72 10.31 -10.99
CA TYR A 88 3.06 10.49 -12.41
C TYR A 88 1.84 10.31 -13.31
N TYR A 89 1.09 9.22 -13.13
CA TYR A 89 -0.11 8.92 -13.92
C TYR A 89 -1.25 9.90 -13.66
N VAL A 90 -1.40 10.33 -12.41
CA VAL A 90 -2.37 11.33 -11.99
C VAL A 90 -2.07 12.68 -12.63
N ALA A 91 -0.80 13.12 -12.63
CA ALA A 91 -0.40 14.34 -13.29
C ALA A 91 -0.62 14.27 -14.81
N MET A 92 -0.31 13.13 -15.42
CA MET A 92 -0.47 12.91 -16.86
C MET A 92 -1.94 12.91 -17.32
N ALA A 93 -2.87 12.44 -16.48
CA ALA A 93 -4.29 12.31 -16.82
C ALA A 93 -5.20 13.31 -16.09
N ASP A 94 -4.64 14.28 -15.37
CA ASP A 94 -5.36 15.28 -14.58
C ASP A 94 -6.35 14.70 -13.55
N LEU A 95 -5.93 13.62 -12.86
CA LEU A 95 -6.77 12.85 -11.93
C LEU A 95 -6.55 13.24 -10.46
N TRP A 96 -6.17 14.49 -10.16
CA TRP A 96 -5.71 14.91 -8.83
C TRP A 96 -6.74 14.73 -7.71
N THR A 97 -8.02 14.81 -8.05
CA THR A 97 -9.15 14.66 -7.12
C THR A 97 -9.75 13.26 -7.14
N ALA A 98 -9.17 12.33 -7.90
CA ALA A 98 -9.70 10.98 -8.00
C ALA A 98 -9.65 10.27 -6.64
N PRO A 99 -10.74 9.61 -6.19
CA PRO A 99 -10.80 8.97 -4.88
C PRO A 99 -9.69 7.95 -4.62
N PHE A 100 -9.26 7.22 -5.65
CA PHE A 100 -8.16 6.24 -5.54
C PHE A 100 -6.81 6.90 -5.22
N TYR A 101 -6.60 8.14 -5.67
CA TYR A 101 -5.36 8.89 -5.41
C TYR A 101 -5.39 9.59 -4.05
N LEU A 102 -6.53 10.18 -3.71
CA LEU A 102 -6.68 10.81 -2.39
C LEU A 102 -6.55 9.79 -1.25
N SER A 103 -7.11 8.58 -1.42
CA SER A 103 -7.05 7.53 -0.40
C SER A 103 -5.61 7.05 -0.13
N GLN A 104 -4.79 6.83 -1.17
CA GLN A 104 -3.39 6.46 -1.01
C GLN A 104 -2.54 7.58 -0.40
N VAL A 105 -2.80 8.86 -0.73
CA VAL A 105 -2.10 10.00 -0.11
C VAL A 105 -2.45 10.13 1.37
N VAL A 106 -3.73 10.00 1.72
CA VAL A 106 -4.17 9.98 3.13
C VAL A 106 -3.52 8.81 3.87
N PHE A 107 -3.49 7.63 3.26
CA PHE A 107 -2.86 6.45 3.85
C PHE A 107 -1.34 6.65 4.03
N LEU A 108 -0.64 7.24 3.06
CA LEU A 108 0.78 7.60 3.16
C LEU A 108 1.03 8.52 4.35
N VAL A 109 0.31 9.65 4.43
CA VAL A 109 0.46 10.62 5.51
C VAL A 109 0.22 9.96 6.86
N PHE A 110 -0.83 9.14 6.96
CA PHE A 110 -1.12 8.39 8.18
C PHE A 110 0.03 7.44 8.55
N VAL A 111 0.50 6.61 7.62
CA VAL A 111 1.58 5.65 7.84
C VAL A 111 2.85 6.36 8.31
N LEU A 112 3.28 7.42 7.63
CA LEU A 112 4.50 8.15 8.00
C LEU A 112 4.40 8.79 9.39
N ALA A 113 3.22 9.29 9.76
CA ALA A 113 3.00 9.88 11.07
C ALA A 113 3.06 8.85 12.21
N VAL A 114 2.50 7.65 12.02
CA VAL A 114 2.25 6.70 13.11
C VAL A 114 3.15 5.46 13.11
N ALA A 115 3.84 5.15 12.00
CA ALA A 115 4.77 4.02 11.93
C ALA A 115 5.90 4.08 12.97
N PRO A 116 6.54 5.25 13.25
CA PRO A 116 7.56 5.33 14.29
C PRO A 116 7.05 4.96 15.69
N LEU A 117 5.78 5.29 15.99
CA LEU A 117 5.14 4.95 17.26
C LEU A 117 4.88 3.45 17.37
N ALA A 118 4.38 2.83 16.29
CA ALA A 118 4.16 1.40 16.22
C ALA A 118 5.47 0.62 16.38
N TRP A 119 6.57 1.13 15.84
CA TRP A 119 7.91 0.56 15.95
C TRP A 119 8.49 0.62 17.37
N ARG A 120 8.54 1.82 17.97
CA ARG A 120 9.14 2.04 19.30
C ARG A 120 8.42 1.25 20.40
N ARG A 121 7.09 1.19 20.34
CA ARG A 121 6.28 0.47 21.34
C ARG A 121 6.31 -1.05 21.22
N GLN A 122 6.89 -1.59 20.14
CA GLN A 122 7.21 -3.02 20.05
C GLN A 122 8.54 -3.32 20.73
N ALA A 123 9.56 -2.47 20.53
CA ALA A 123 10.84 -2.63 21.21
C ALA A 123 10.69 -2.62 22.73
N ALA A 124 9.90 -1.68 23.27
CA ALA A 124 9.63 -1.59 24.71
C ALA A 124 8.77 -2.74 25.28
N ALA A 125 8.11 -3.55 24.45
CA ALA A 125 7.32 -4.70 24.89
C ALA A 125 8.06 -6.05 24.73
N GLN A 126 9.30 -6.01 24.22
CA GLN A 126 10.22 -7.14 24.09
C GLN A 126 11.37 -7.08 25.10
N GLN A 127 11.46 -5.98 25.86
CA GLN A 127 12.30 -5.81 27.05
C GLN A 127 11.46 -6.16 28.28
#